data_AF-A0A9P7CY17-F1
#
_entry.id   AF-A0A9P7CY17-F1
#
_cell.length_a   1.000
_cell.length_b   1.000
_cell.length_c   1.000
_cell.angle_alpha   90.00
_cell.angle_beta   90.00
_cell.angle_gamma   90.00
#
_symmetry.space_group_name_H-M   'P 1'
#
loop_
_entity.id
_entity.type
_entity.pdbx_description
1 polymer ?
#
loop_
_entity_poly.entity_id
_entity_poly.type
_entity_poly.pdbx_seq_one_letter_code
_entity_poly.pdbx_strand_id
1 'polypeptide(L)'
;MPRTKVTPKRSAGGRAPRKGIFAKFSRTLPVAEPIGTVPSPKVQEMAHSSDDSELLMKEMAHAKVISSTNAMSVAALVVFALIAYRSRAATYNIVGGITPYYGFYEGSKPVLPSFLPILGQLQFSKRSQMSSIPVLLIHFKLVGFETTSNPIDAVHSYLLPYFPNGGLRLVEVAFDLGTVRKIDEYHQECQALVKDILGDRHYQTVFVAITDHTSDHNGDPFLGYQTADNYIAATVPNFMGALLNPWSEVFKRSKDTTLIFLGCGALVNHPRSFGGLSWCAGKHKLTSIIAFTAKHFHPFTACHFLTTYAQLVLIEGFTLREAFPSILDQSGLGMHTEVVLMTMSVGSSWGSDPECTRYSYAHATARPWGCPLPMQCAQCGCPTKWKRIKADVSEMSATFRCSFRGCGKGVNGSESYPAYTYSCTAPKGSKLLQGKK
;
A
#
# COMPACT_ATOMS: atom_id res chain seq x y z
N MET A 1 0.22 22.17 57.18
CA MET A 1 0.02 21.72 55.78
C MET A 1 1.31 21.88 55.00
N PRO A 2 1.98 20.81 54.56
CA PRO A 2 3.25 20.93 53.84
C PRO A 2 3.01 21.16 52.34
N ARG A 3 3.65 22.19 51.80
CA ARG A 3 3.70 22.54 50.37
C ARG A 3 4.67 21.60 49.64
N THR A 4 4.17 20.75 48.75
CA THR A 4 4.99 19.97 47.82
C THR A 4 5.38 20.82 46.61
N LYS A 5 6.70 20.95 46.38
CA LYS A 5 7.28 21.55 45.16
C LYS A 5 7.09 20.58 44.00
N VAL A 6 6.46 21.05 42.92
CA VAL A 6 6.36 20.35 41.64
C VAL A 6 7.55 20.76 40.76
N THR A 7 8.36 19.80 40.34
CA THR A 7 9.46 19.99 39.39
C THR A 7 8.97 19.62 37.97
N PRO A 8 9.18 20.46 36.94
CA PRO A 8 8.74 20.13 35.58
C PRO A 8 9.65 19.08 34.95
N LYS A 9 9.04 18.05 34.35
CA LYS A 9 9.72 17.03 33.53
C LYS A 9 10.25 17.67 32.24
N ARG A 10 11.57 17.63 32.03
CA ARG A 10 12.21 17.89 30.74
C ARG A 10 11.85 16.78 29.76
N SER A 11 11.30 17.13 28.60
CA SER A 11 11.19 16.22 27.45
C SER A 11 12.53 16.16 26.71
N ALA A 12 12.95 14.95 26.35
CA ALA A 12 14.15 14.71 25.56
C ALA A 12 13.85 15.01 24.08
N GLY A 13 14.07 16.25 23.66
CA GLY A 13 14.10 16.64 22.26
C GLY A 13 15.44 16.27 21.63
N GLY A 14 15.47 15.19 20.85
CA GLY A 14 16.60 14.87 19.98
C GLY A 14 16.69 15.88 18.84
N ARG A 15 17.81 16.61 18.75
CA ARG A 15 18.14 17.46 17.61
C ARG A 15 18.73 16.61 16.49
N ALA A 16 18.09 16.60 15.33
CA ALA A 16 18.70 16.14 14.08
C ALA A 16 19.57 17.25 13.46
N PRO A 17 20.66 16.92 12.74
CA PRO A 17 21.56 17.91 12.16
C PRO A 17 20.96 18.54 10.90
N ARG A 18 21.08 19.88 10.82
CA ARG A 18 20.66 20.71 9.69
C ARG A 18 21.66 20.57 8.53
N LYS A 19 21.17 20.27 7.33
CA LYS A 19 21.79 20.68 6.06
C LYS A 19 20.74 21.36 5.21
N GLY A 20 20.93 22.66 4.98
CA GLY A 20 20.10 23.44 4.08
C GLY A 20 20.49 23.19 2.64
N ILE A 21 19.56 22.69 1.83
CA ILE A 21 19.61 22.71 0.37
C ILE A 21 18.16 22.89 -0.12
N PHE A 22 17.74 24.13 -0.38
CA PHE A 22 16.55 24.39 -1.20
C PHE A 22 16.96 24.27 -2.66
N ALA A 23 16.81 23.08 -3.23
CA ALA A 23 16.82 22.88 -4.67
C ALA A 23 15.38 22.57 -5.10
N LYS A 24 14.87 23.32 -6.08
CA LYS A 24 13.60 23.07 -6.76
C LYS A 24 13.66 21.68 -7.40
N PHE A 25 13.10 20.67 -6.75
CA PHE A 25 12.97 19.33 -7.31
C PHE A 25 11.51 19.06 -7.65
N SER A 26 11.10 19.41 -8.87
CA SER A 26 10.09 18.63 -9.58
C SER A 26 10.87 17.69 -10.50
N ARG A 27 10.95 16.40 -10.15
CA ARG A 27 11.51 15.38 -11.02
C ARG A 27 10.37 14.78 -11.84
N THR A 28 10.18 15.25 -13.06
CA THR A 28 9.57 14.44 -14.11
C THR A 28 10.61 13.41 -14.55
N LEU A 29 10.35 12.12 -14.32
CA LEU A 29 11.17 11.05 -14.88
C LEU A 29 10.97 11.04 -16.41
N PRO A 30 12.03 10.92 -17.22
CA PRO A 30 11.91 10.96 -18.67
C PRO A 30 11.09 9.77 -19.20
N VAL A 31 10.22 10.06 -20.16
CA VAL A 31 9.46 9.08 -20.94
C VAL A 31 10.42 8.40 -21.91
N ALA A 32 10.47 7.06 -21.91
CA ALA A 32 11.25 6.30 -22.87
C ALA A 32 10.61 6.40 -24.27
N GLU A 33 11.37 6.83 -25.27
CA GLU A 33 10.95 6.86 -26.68
C GLU A 33 10.86 5.43 -27.26
N PRO A 34 9.92 5.16 -28.19
CA PRO A 34 9.79 3.84 -28.80
C PRO A 34 10.93 3.57 -29.79
N ILE A 35 11.62 2.44 -29.59
CA ILE A 35 12.60 1.89 -30.52
C ILE A 35 11.88 1.44 -31.79
N GLY A 36 12.38 1.89 -32.94
CA GLY A 36 11.78 1.67 -34.26
C GLY A 36 11.55 0.20 -34.63
N THR A 37 10.52 -0.02 -35.43
CA THR A 37 10.10 -1.31 -35.97
C THR A 37 11.13 -1.89 -36.95
N VAL A 38 11.60 -3.10 -36.65
CA VAL A 38 12.40 -3.95 -37.56
C VAL A 38 11.45 -4.82 -38.41
N PRO A 39 11.64 -4.94 -39.73
CA PRO A 39 10.76 -5.73 -40.58
C PRO A 39 10.97 -7.24 -40.41
N SER A 40 9.87 -8.00 -40.38
CA SER A 40 9.87 -9.47 -40.31
C SER A 40 10.40 -10.10 -41.60
N PRO A 41 11.23 -11.17 -41.53
CA PRO A 41 11.61 -11.94 -42.70
C PRO A 41 10.50 -12.91 -43.13
N LYS A 42 10.37 -13.07 -44.46
CA LYS A 42 9.47 -14.01 -45.12
C LYS A 42 9.94 -15.45 -44.87
N VAL A 43 9.02 -16.32 -44.45
CA VAL A 43 9.22 -17.78 -44.40
C VAL A 43 8.80 -18.36 -45.74
N GLN A 44 9.69 -19.13 -46.36
CA GLN A 44 9.45 -19.89 -47.57
C GLN A 44 9.31 -21.36 -47.20
N GLU A 45 8.21 -21.97 -47.62
CA GLU A 45 7.84 -23.35 -47.37
C GLU A 45 8.48 -24.24 -48.45
N MET A 46 9.15 -25.33 -48.05
CA MET A 46 9.54 -26.41 -48.97
C MET A 46 9.42 -27.77 -48.27
N ALA A 47 8.78 -28.70 -48.98
CA ALA A 47 8.58 -30.10 -48.62
C ALA A 47 9.59 -31.02 -49.34
N HIS A 48 9.99 -32.11 -48.69
CA HIS A 48 10.28 -33.48 -49.19
C HIS A 48 11.02 -34.26 -48.07
N SER A 49 10.43 -35.30 -47.47
CA SER A 49 10.41 -36.74 -47.81
C SER A 49 11.77 -37.46 -47.73
N SER A 50 11.94 -38.36 -46.76
CA SER A 50 11.94 -39.84 -46.91
C SER A 50 12.65 -40.52 -45.73
N ASP A 51 12.20 -41.74 -45.43
CA ASP A 51 12.70 -42.75 -44.49
C ASP A 51 14.24 -42.92 -44.46
N ASP A 52 14.92 -43.46 -43.44
CA ASP A 52 14.61 -44.70 -42.72
C ASP A 52 15.48 -44.88 -41.43
N SER A 53 14.91 -45.58 -40.44
CA SER A 53 15.49 -46.47 -39.40
C SER A 53 16.81 -46.15 -38.63
N GLU A 54 16.75 -46.07 -37.29
CA GLU A 54 16.97 -47.23 -36.37
C GLU A 54 17.31 -46.80 -34.90
N LEU A 55 16.44 -47.25 -33.98
CA LEU A 55 16.63 -47.67 -32.57
C LEU A 55 17.93 -47.35 -31.79
N LEU A 56 17.81 -46.70 -30.61
CA LEU A 56 18.13 -47.26 -29.27
C LEU A 56 18.13 -46.17 -28.15
N MET A 57 17.41 -46.47 -27.06
CA MET A 57 17.60 -45.98 -25.66
C MET A 57 17.30 -44.49 -25.39
N LYS A 58 16.75 -44.04 -24.26
CA LYS A 58 16.06 -44.57 -23.08
C LYS A 58 15.58 -43.30 -22.34
N GLU A 59 14.41 -43.37 -21.71
CA GLU A 59 13.96 -42.53 -20.60
C GLU A 59 14.31 -41.03 -20.61
N MET A 60 13.38 -40.19 -21.09
CA MET A 60 13.33 -38.79 -20.66
C MET A 60 12.29 -38.61 -19.56
N ALA A 61 12.79 -38.21 -18.39
CA ALA A 61 12.01 -37.83 -17.23
C ALA A 61 11.10 -36.63 -17.57
N HIS A 62 9.80 -36.87 -17.64
CA HIS A 62 8.80 -35.81 -17.55
C HIS A 62 8.72 -35.35 -16.09
N ALA A 63 9.40 -34.25 -15.75
CA ALA A 63 9.16 -33.57 -14.47
C ALA A 63 7.82 -32.81 -14.53
N LYS A 64 6.72 -33.52 -14.26
CA LYS A 64 5.40 -32.93 -14.08
C LYS A 64 5.30 -32.38 -12.67
N VAL A 65 5.56 -31.08 -12.49
CA VAL A 65 5.31 -30.41 -11.20
C VAL A 65 3.81 -30.16 -11.07
N ILE A 66 3.09 -31.10 -10.45
CA ILE A 66 1.72 -30.90 -10.01
C ILE A 66 1.78 -30.24 -8.62
N SER A 67 1.78 -28.91 -8.58
CA SER A 67 1.66 -28.15 -7.33
C SER A 67 0.19 -27.99 -6.95
N SER A 68 -0.41 -29.01 -6.35
CA SER A 68 -1.65 -28.85 -5.59
C SER A 68 -1.32 -28.39 -4.17
N THR A 69 -0.95 -27.12 -3.98
CA THR A 69 -1.01 -26.40 -2.68
C THR A 69 -0.50 -24.96 -2.81
N ASN A 70 -1.31 -24.03 -2.30
CA ASN A 70 -1.06 -22.63 -1.92
C ASN A 70 -0.28 -21.71 -2.89
N ALA A 71 -0.91 -20.60 -3.27
CA ALA A 71 -0.39 -19.52 -4.12
C ALA A 71 0.99 -18.96 -3.73
N MET A 72 1.46 -19.21 -2.50
CA MET A 72 2.82 -18.89 -2.06
C MET A 72 3.93 -19.64 -2.83
N SER A 73 3.68 -20.84 -3.35
CA SER A 73 4.67 -21.64 -4.08
C SER A 73 5.07 -21.00 -5.42
N VAL A 74 4.09 -20.49 -6.16
CA VAL A 74 4.31 -19.89 -7.49
C VAL A 74 4.94 -18.49 -7.37
N ALA A 75 4.50 -17.69 -6.40
CA ALA A 75 5.11 -16.38 -6.13
C ALA A 75 6.58 -16.53 -5.69
N ALA A 76 6.90 -17.53 -4.85
CA ALA A 76 8.28 -17.83 -4.48
C ALA A 76 9.12 -18.23 -5.70
N LEU A 77 8.61 -19.06 -6.61
CA LEU A 77 9.29 -19.45 -7.84
C LEU A 77 9.54 -18.27 -8.80
N VAL A 78 8.55 -17.38 -8.98
CA VAL A 78 8.70 -16.16 -9.79
C VAL A 78 9.69 -15.19 -9.15
N VAL A 79 9.65 -15.03 -7.83
CA VAL A 79 10.62 -14.21 -7.09
C VAL A 79 12.03 -14.82 -7.16
N PHE A 80 12.18 -16.14 -7.06
CA PHE A 80 13.47 -16.82 -7.25
C PHE A 80 14.00 -16.66 -8.68
N ALA A 81 13.14 -16.78 -9.70
CA ALA A 81 13.53 -16.56 -11.10
C ALA A 81 13.92 -15.09 -11.35
N LEU A 82 13.20 -14.12 -10.77
CA LEU A 82 13.50 -12.70 -10.87
C LEU A 82 14.75 -12.29 -10.06
N ILE A 83 15.00 -12.91 -8.90
CA ILE A 83 16.23 -12.73 -8.11
C ILE A 83 17.43 -13.33 -8.85
N ALA A 84 17.28 -14.51 -9.46
CA ALA A 84 18.33 -15.12 -10.29
C ALA A 84 18.61 -14.27 -11.55
N TYR A 85 17.57 -13.71 -12.17
CA TYR A 85 17.69 -12.80 -13.31
C TYR A 85 18.37 -11.47 -12.92
N ARG A 86 17.98 -10.85 -11.79
CA ARG A 86 18.60 -9.60 -11.30
C ARG A 86 20.03 -9.78 -10.78
N SER A 87 20.32 -10.89 -10.11
CA SER A 87 21.67 -11.23 -9.63
C SER A 87 22.67 -11.29 -10.78
N ARG A 88 22.24 -11.72 -11.98
CA ARG A 88 23.08 -11.71 -13.18
C ARG A 88 23.09 -10.41 -13.97
N ALA A 89 22.00 -9.63 -13.97
CA ALA A 89 21.99 -8.31 -14.60
C ALA A 89 23.06 -7.37 -14.01
N ALA A 90 23.44 -7.56 -12.74
CA ALA A 90 24.52 -6.81 -12.09
C ALA A 90 25.95 -7.18 -12.57
N THR A 91 26.11 -8.23 -13.37
CA THR A 91 27.42 -8.70 -13.89
C THR A 91 27.57 -8.58 -15.42
N TYR A 92 26.60 -7.99 -16.12
CA TYR A 92 26.70 -7.84 -17.58
C TYR A 92 27.40 -6.53 -17.97
N ASN A 93 28.65 -6.68 -18.44
CA ASN A 93 29.28 -5.71 -19.33
C ASN A 93 28.43 -5.56 -20.60
N ILE A 94 28.16 -4.30 -20.96
CA ILE A 94 27.05 -3.81 -21.81
C ILE A 94 27.20 -4.11 -23.33
N VAL A 95 27.93 -5.16 -23.75
CA VAL A 95 28.20 -5.41 -25.18
C VAL A 95 27.64 -6.76 -25.70
N GLY A 96 27.06 -7.60 -24.86
CA GLY A 96 26.55 -8.92 -25.25
C GLY A 96 25.05 -8.92 -25.56
N GLY A 97 24.66 -9.42 -26.74
CA GLY A 97 23.26 -9.63 -27.12
C GLY A 97 22.46 -10.50 -26.15
N ILE A 98 21.13 -10.50 -26.31
CA ILE A 98 20.18 -11.22 -25.46
C ILE A 98 20.50 -12.73 -25.51
N THR A 99 21.08 -13.29 -24.45
CA THR A 99 21.30 -14.73 -24.31
C THR A 99 20.09 -15.39 -23.63
N PRO A 100 19.59 -16.54 -24.14
CA PRO A 100 18.43 -17.22 -23.55
C PRO A 100 18.70 -17.73 -22.14
N TYR A 101 17.65 -17.85 -21.32
CA TYR A 101 17.73 -18.37 -19.95
C TYR A 101 17.71 -19.91 -19.95
N TYR A 102 18.76 -20.54 -19.40
CA TYR A 102 18.91 -22.00 -19.41
C TYR A 102 18.34 -22.71 -18.17
N GLY A 103 17.74 -21.98 -17.23
CA GLY A 103 17.17 -22.55 -16.01
C GLY A 103 18.23 -22.82 -14.93
N PHE A 104 19.12 -23.76 -15.19
CA PHE A 104 20.09 -24.26 -14.21
C PHE A 104 21.52 -23.89 -14.61
N TYR A 105 22.31 -23.42 -13.63
CA TYR A 105 23.69 -23.01 -13.83
C TYR A 105 24.60 -23.60 -12.75
N GLU A 106 25.80 -24.02 -13.15
CA GLU A 106 26.90 -24.33 -12.25
C GLU A 106 27.98 -23.26 -12.47
N GLY A 107 28.07 -22.33 -11.52
CA GLY A 107 28.82 -21.09 -11.70
C GLY A 107 28.23 -20.22 -12.84
N SER A 108 29.05 -19.90 -13.84
CA SER A 108 28.63 -19.11 -15.01
C SER A 108 28.13 -19.95 -16.19
N LYS A 109 28.32 -21.28 -16.16
CA LYS A 109 27.98 -22.17 -17.28
C LYS A 109 26.59 -22.78 -17.12
N PRO A 110 25.76 -22.85 -18.19
CA PRO A 110 24.49 -23.56 -18.13
C PRO A 110 24.75 -25.06 -17.92
N VAL A 111 23.98 -25.68 -17.02
CA VAL A 111 24.05 -27.12 -16.77
C VAL A 111 23.41 -27.90 -17.93
N LEU A 112 22.36 -27.33 -18.53
CA LEU A 112 21.67 -27.92 -19.66
C LEU A 112 22.27 -27.43 -20.99
N PRO A 113 22.39 -28.31 -22.00
CA PRO A 113 22.95 -27.96 -23.31
C PRO A 113 22.03 -27.04 -24.13
N SER A 114 20.73 -26.97 -23.80
CA SER A 114 19.73 -26.11 -24.43
C SER A 114 18.94 -25.34 -23.38
N PHE A 115 18.33 -24.22 -23.79
CA PHE A 115 17.48 -23.47 -22.88
C PHE A 115 16.28 -24.32 -22.49
N LEU A 116 15.85 -24.23 -21.23
CA LEU A 116 14.69 -24.97 -20.77
C LEU A 116 13.42 -24.25 -21.24
N PRO A 117 12.63 -24.82 -22.17
CA PRO A 117 11.38 -24.19 -22.57
C PRO A 117 10.43 -24.19 -21.37
N ILE A 118 10.10 -22.99 -20.87
CA ILE A 118 9.10 -22.84 -19.81
C ILE A 118 7.73 -23.03 -20.46
N LEU A 119 7.24 -24.27 -20.46
CA LEU A 119 5.89 -24.64 -20.94
C LEU A 119 4.82 -24.31 -19.89
N GLY A 120 4.95 -23.16 -19.24
CA GLY A 120 3.96 -22.66 -18.30
C GLY A 120 2.85 -21.93 -19.06
N GLN A 121 1.60 -22.36 -18.90
CA GLN A 121 0.48 -21.50 -19.24
C GLN A 121 0.37 -20.46 -18.14
N LEU A 122 0.44 -19.17 -18.49
CA LEU A 122 0.12 -18.09 -17.55
C LEU A 122 -1.33 -18.28 -17.10
N GLN A 123 -1.51 -18.87 -15.92
CA GLN A 123 -2.82 -19.01 -15.30
C GLN A 123 -3.17 -17.67 -14.68
N PHE A 124 -3.68 -16.79 -15.52
CA PHE A 124 -4.42 -15.63 -15.07
C PHE A 124 -5.73 -16.09 -14.43
N SER A 125 -6.21 -15.33 -13.44
CA SER A 125 -7.59 -15.47 -12.96
C SER A 125 -8.51 -15.47 -14.19
N LYS A 126 -9.50 -16.37 -14.27
CA LYS A 126 -10.47 -16.40 -15.39
C LYS A 126 -11.22 -15.06 -15.59
N ARG A 127 -11.12 -14.15 -14.62
CA ARG A 127 -11.68 -12.80 -14.65
C ARG A 127 -10.66 -11.69 -14.88
N SER A 128 -9.36 -11.94 -14.78
CA SER A 128 -8.36 -10.88 -14.97
C SER A 128 -8.17 -10.60 -16.45
N GLN A 129 -8.87 -9.59 -16.94
CA GLN A 129 -8.45 -8.90 -18.15
C GLN A 129 -7.27 -8.02 -17.75
N MET A 130 -6.15 -8.09 -18.48
CA MET A 130 -5.06 -7.13 -18.28
C MET A 130 -5.50 -5.79 -18.86
N SER A 131 -5.81 -4.85 -17.97
CA SER A 131 -6.13 -3.47 -18.30
C SER A 131 -4.88 -2.74 -18.76
N SER A 132 -4.95 -2.15 -19.95
CA SER A 132 -3.96 -1.20 -20.48
C SER A 132 -4.46 0.25 -20.36
N ILE A 133 -5.47 0.48 -19.49
CA ILE A 133 -6.06 1.80 -19.28
C ILE A 133 -4.98 2.75 -18.73
N PRO A 134 -4.76 3.94 -19.33
CA PRO A 134 -3.74 4.86 -18.85
C PRO A 134 -3.95 5.28 -17.39
N VAL A 135 -2.87 5.15 -16.60
CA VAL A 135 -2.81 5.41 -15.16
C VAL A 135 -1.88 6.59 -14.87
N LEU A 136 -2.40 7.57 -14.13
CA LEU A 136 -1.60 8.65 -13.55
C LEU A 136 -1.45 8.43 -12.04
N LEU A 137 -0.21 8.30 -11.58
CA LEU A 137 0.14 8.30 -10.16
C LEU A 137 0.57 9.71 -9.76
N ILE A 138 -0.09 10.30 -8.77
CA ILE A 138 0.29 11.60 -8.20
C ILE A 138 0.66 11.37 -6.74
N HIS A 139 1.88 11.73 -6.36
CA HIS A 139 2.34 11.59 -4.98
C HIS A 139 2.70 12.92 -4.36
N PHE A 140 1.85 13.38 -3.45
CA PHE A 140 2.09 14.56 -2.63
C PHE A 140 2.90 14.18 -1.38
N LYS A 141 4.02 14.86 -1.17
CA LYS A 141 4.92 14.64 -0.03
C LYS A 141 5.09 15.93 0.76
N LEU A 142 4.79 15.91 2.05
CA LEU A 142 5.13 17.03 2.93
C LEU A 142 6.66 17.25 2.92
N VAL A 143 7.11 18.49 2.77
CA VAL A 143 8.55 18.81 2.86
C VAL A 143 9.15 18.39 4.21
N GLY A 144 10.40 17.92 4.19
CA GLY A 144 11.09 17.40 5.38
C GLY A 144 10.72 15.96 5.74
N PHE A 145 9.77 15.36 5.03
CA PHE A 145 9.45 13.95 5.16
C PHE A 145 10.39 13.12 4.26
N GLU A 146 11.58 12.83 4.77
CA GLU A 146 12.51 11.92 4.08
C GLU A 146 12.10 10.47 4.34
N THR A 147 11.52 9.81 3.33
CA THR A 147 11.38 8.36 3.32
C THR A 147 12.50 7.75 2.49
N THR A 148 13.34 6.95 3.13
CA THR A 148 14.33 6.10 2.45
C THR A 148 13.68 5.04 1.54
N SER A 149 12.39 4.79 1.73
CA SER A 149 11.59 3.87 0.93
C SER A 149 10.15 4.36 0.84
N ASN A 150 9.73 4.70 -0.38
CA ASN A 150 8.38 5.19 -0.66
C ASN A 150 7.53 4.05 -1.25
N PRO A 151 6.39 3.70 -0.65
CA PRO A 151 5.54 2.63 -1.17
C PRO A 151 4.97 2.96 -2.56
N ILE A 152 4.93 4.24 -2.97
CA ILE A 152 4.49 4.64 -4.32
C ILE A 152 5.54 4.30 -5.38
N ASP A 153 6.82 4.40 -5.07
CA ASP A 153 7.89 3.99 -6.00
C ASP A 153 7.83 2.48 -6.27
N ALA A 154 7.48 1.70 -5.24
CA ALA A 154 7.26 0.26 -5.37
C ALA A 154 6.07 -0.04 -6.29
N VAL A 155 4.96 0.70 -6.16
CA VAL A 155 3.80 0.58 -7.07
C VAL A 155 4.17 0.95 -8.50
N HIS A 156 4.85 2.08 -8.70
CA HIS A 156 5.26 2.53 -10.03
C HIS A 156 6.20 1.50 -10.70
N SER A 157 7.20 1.01 -9.96
CA SER A 157 8.13 -0.01 -10.43
C SER A 157 7.42 -1.34 -10.76
N TYR A 158 6.41 -1.69 -9.98
CA TYR A 158 5.57 -2.87 -10.23
C TYR A 158 4.73 -2.72 -11.50
N LEU A 159 4.17 -1.54 -11.74
CA LEU A 159 3.31 -1.26 -12.89
C LEU A 159 4.10 -1.10 -14.21
N LEU A 160 5.34 -0.61 -14.16
CA LEU A 160 6.10 -0.25 -15.36
C LEU A 160 6.12 -1.33 -16.47
N PRO A 161 6.32 -2.63 -16.19
CA PRO A 161 6.31 -3.67 -17.23
C PRO A 161 4.96 -3.85 -17.93
N TYR A 162 3.85 -3.41 -17.33
CA TYR A 162 2.50 -3.50 -17.91
C TYR A 162 2.19 -2.36 -18.89
N PHE A 163 3.03 -1.33 -18.95
CA PHE A 163 2.86 -0.15 -19.80
C PHE A 163 4.06 0.06 -20.74
N PRO A 164 4.44 -0.93 -21.58
CA PRO A 164 5.63 -0.85 -22.42
C PRO A 164 5.57 0.27 -23.48
N ASN A 165 4.36 0.68 -23.86
CA ASN A 165 4.10 1.74 -24.84
C ASN A 165 3.65 3.06 -24.19
N GLY A 166 4.05 3.26 -22.93
CA GLY A 166 3.60 4.38 -22.11
C GLY A 166 2.17 4.20 -21.59
N GLY A 167 1.57 5.30 -21.12
CA GLY A 167 0.26 5.28 -20.45
C GLY A 167 0.34 5.14 -18.93
N LEU A 168 1.53 4.93 -18.36
CA LEU A 168 1.81 5.09 -16.94
C LEU A 168 2.66 6.36 -16.74
N ARG A 169 2.28 7.21 -15.79
CA ARG A 169 3.07 8.38 -15.41
C ARG A 169 3.05 8.55 -13.90
N LEU A 170 4.22 8.76 -13.30
CA LEU A 170 4.37 9.16 -11.90
C LEU A 170 4.74 10.64 -11.82
N VAL A 171 3.99 11.39 -11.02
CA VAL A 171 4.26 12.80 -10.71
C VAL A 171 4.44 12.93 -9.21
N GLU A 172 5.66 13.22 -8.78
CA GLU A 172 5.96 13.50 -7.38
C GLU A 172 5.97 15.01 -7.13
N VAL A 173 5.26 15.43 -6.08
CA VAL A 173 5.08 16.84 -5.73
C VAL A 173 5.38 17.02 -4.26
N ALA A 174 6.51 17.65 -3.95
CA ALA A 174 6.78 18.11 -2.60
C ALA A 174 5.94 19.36 -2.31
N PHE A 175 5.35 19.46 -1.12
CA PHE A 175 4.54 20.63 -0.75
C PHE A 175 4.94 21.22 0.61
N ASP A 176 4.89 22.55 0.67
CA ASP A 176 4.98 23.35 1.88
C ASP A 176 3.96 24.49 1.78
N LEU A 177 2.80 24.31 2.39
CA LEU A 177 1.66 25.21 2.32
C LEU A 177 1.52 26.06 3.59
N GLY A 178 2.59 26.19 4.37
CA GLY A 178 2.56 26.81 5.70
C GLY A 178 2.23 28.31 5.73
N THR A 179 2.17 28.98 4.58
CA THR A 179 1.81 30.40 4.45
C THR A 179 1.02 30.63 3.15
N VAL A 180 0.22 31.70 3.09
CA VAL A 180 -0.53 32.08 1.87
C VAL A 180 0.38 32.22 0.66
N ARG A 181 1.52 32.93 0.82
CA ARG A 181 2.49 33.09 -0.27
C ARG A 181 2.97 31.76 -0.83
N LYS A 182 3.28 30.79 0.04
CA LYS A 182 3.70 29.45 -0.40
C LYS A 182 2.58 28.65 -1.08
N ILE A 183 1.32 28.85 -0.67
CA ILE A 183 0.15 28.27 -1.36
C ILE A 183 0.04 28.84 -2.78
N ASP A 184 0.19 30.14 -2.95
CA ASP A 184 0.14 30.79 -4.26
C ASP A 184 1.28 30.31 -5.17
N GLU A 185 2.50 30.23 -4.65
CA GLU A 185 3.67 29.67 -5.34
C GLU A 185 3.41 28.22 -5.77
N TYR A 186 2.93 27.37 -4.86
CA TYR A 186 2.55 25.99 -5.14
C TYR A 186 1.47 25.89 -6.23
N HIS A 187 0.45 26.77 -6.20
CA HIS A 187 -0.61 26.78 -7.22
C HIS A 187 -0.08 27.13 -8.60
N GLN A 188 0.81 28.12 -8.70
CA GLN A 188 1.44 28.49 -9.97
C GLN A 188 2.28 27.34 -10.55
N GLU A 189 3.07 26.67 -9.71
CA GLU A 189 3.87 25.51 -10.13
C GLU A 189 2.98 24.33 -10.59
N CYS A 190 1.90 24.05 -9.86
CA CYS A 190 0.96 23.00 -10.23
C CYS A 190 0.21 23.30 -11.53
N GLN A 191 -0.11 24.57 -11.84
CA GLN A 191 -0.79 24.93 -13.08
C GLN A 191 0.03 24.52 -14.32
N ALA A 192 1.35 24.72 -14.29
CA ALA A 192 2.22 24.29 -15.38
C ALA A 192 2.22 22.77 -15.54
N LEU A 193 2.34 22.03 -14.43
CA LEU A 193 2.30 20.56 -14.43
C LEU A 193 0.95 20.01 -14.91
N VAL A 194 -0.16 20.60 -14.46
CA VAL A 194 -1.51 20.20 -14.86
C VAL A 194 -1.71 20.46 -16.35
N LYS A 195 -1.26 21.60 -16.88
CA LYS A 195 -1.33 21.89 -18.31
C LYS A 195 -0.56 20.85 -19.13
N ASP A 196 0.64 20.48 -18.69
CA ASP A 196 1.45 19.45 -19.33
C ASP A 196 0.76 18.07 -19.32
N ILE A 197 0.28 17.62 -18.16
CA ILE A 197 -0.44 16.34 -18.00
C ILE A 197 -1.67 16.29 -18.91
N LEU A 198 -2.43 17.38 -18.96
CA LEU A 198 -3.65 17.46 -19.78
C LEU A 198 -3.35 17.55 -21.29
N GLY A 199 -2.16 18.00 -21.68
CA GLY A 199 -1.70 18.07 -23.07
C GLY A 199 -1.06 16.78 -23.58
N ASP A 200 -0.46 15.99 -22.68
CA ASP A 200 0.22 14.72 -22.97
C ASP A 200 -0.79 13.62 -23.34
N ARG A 201 -1.68 13.26 -22.41
CA ARG A 201 -2.62 12.14 -22.60
C ARG A 201 -3.86 12.26 -21.72
N HIS A 202 -4.96 11.65 -22.15
CA HIS A 202 -6.11 11.39 -21.30
C HIS A 202 -5.86 10.18 -20.36
N TYR A 203 -5.66 10.46 -19.07
CA TYR A 203 -5.58 9.44 -18.03
C TYR A 203 -6.97 9.12 -17.50
N GLN A 204 -7.40 7.86 -17.63
CA GLN A 204 -8.72 7.44 -17.18
C GLN A 204 -8.73 7.08 -15.70
N THR A 205 -7.61 6.58 -15.18
CA THR A 205 -7.43 6.23 -13.77
C THR A 205 -6.37 7.12 -13.14
N VAL A 206 -6.73 7.79 -12.04
CA VAL A 206 -5.82 8.63 -11.26
C VAL A 206 -5.69 8.05 -9.86
N PHE A 207 -4.46 7.75 -9.45
CA PHE A 207 -4.15 7.30 -8.11
C PHE A 207 -3.37 8.38 -7.38
N VAL A 208 -4.01 8.99 -6.38
CA VAL A 208 -3.44 10.07 -5.59
C VAL A 208 -2.94 9.52 -4.27
N ALA A 209 -1.67 9.72 -3.95
CA ALA A 209 -1.10 9.43 -2.65
C ALA A 209 -0.73 10.72 -1.93
N ILE A 210 -1.09 10.84 -0.66
CA ILE A 210 -0.65 11.93 0.22
C ILE A 210 0.15 11.31 1.35
N THR A 211 1.42 11.70 1.48
CA THR A 211 2.27 11.34 2.62
C THR A 211 2.44 12.56 3.50
N ASP A 212 1.83 12.50 4.68
CA ASP A 212 1.74 13.60 5.63
C ASP A 212 1.60 13.04 7.06
N HIS A 213 1.90 13.86 8.05
CA HIS A 213 1.51 13.63 9.44
C HIS A 213 0.16 14.27 9.74
N THR A 214 -0.49 13.80 10.78
CA THR A 214 -1.68 14.46 11.34
C THR A 214 -1.46 14.76 12.81
N SER A 215 -2.01 15.87 13.27
CA SER A 215 -1.94 16.25 14.67
C SER A 215 -2.76 15.28 15.52
N ASP A 216 -2.12 14.65 16.50
CA ASP A 216 -2.78 13.74 17.44
C ASP A 216 -3.95 14.39 18.20
N HIS A 217 -3.92 15.72 18.36
CA HIS A 217 -4.90 16.46 19.15
C HIS A 217 -6.24 16.65 18.47
N ASN A 218 -6.23 16.95 17.17
CA ASN A 218 -7.43 17.31 16.41
C ASN A 218 -7.63 16.48 15.14
N GLY A 219 -6.65 15.69 14.71
CA GLY A 219 -6.69 14.88 13.49
C GLY A 219 -6.35 15.64 12.21
N ASP A 220 -5.97 16.92 12.33
CA ASP A 220 -5.75 17.77 11.19
C ASP A 220 -4.37 17.54 10.54
N PRO A 221 -4.29 17.45 9.20
CA PRO A 221 -3.04 17.28 8.46
C PRO A 221 -2.15 18.53 8.50
N PHE A 222 -0.84 18.35 8.33
CA PHE A 222 0.11 19.45 8.34
C PHE A 222 0.22 20.10 6.95
N LEU A 223 0.04 21.41 6.89
CA LEU A 223 0.22 22.16 5.65
C LEU A 223 1.71 22.29 5.27
N GLY A 224 2.59 22.43 6.26
CA GLY A 224 3.99 22.77 6.04
C GLY A 224 4.55 23.68 7.11
N TYR A 225 5.71 24.27 6.83
CA TYR A 225 6.42 25.16 7.73
C TYR A 225 5.87 26.57 7.66
N GLN A 226 5.31 27.07 8.75
CA GLN A 226 5.02 28.51 8.87
C GLN A 226 6.31 29.30 9.12
N THR A 227 7.20 28.74 9.94
CA THR A 227 8.56 29.23 10.18
C THR A 227 9.52 28.03 10.13
N ALA A 228 10.84 28.27 10.15
CA ALA A 228 11.86 27.23 9.93
C ALA A 228 11.72 25.98 10.83
N ASP A 229 11.14 26.12 12.03
CA ASP A 229 11.03 25.03 13.02
C ASP A 229 9.58 24.78 13.48
N ASN A 230 8.56 25.36 12.81
CA ASN A 230 7.17 25.22 13.23
C ASN A 230 6.25 24.78 12.08
N TYR A 231 5.77 23.54 12.17
CA TYR A 231 4.70 23.06 11.30
C TYR A 231 3.35 23.59 11.76
N ILE A 232 2.49 23.91 10.80
CA ILE A 232 1.10 24.24 11.07
C ILE A 232 0.17 23.18 10.50
N ALA A 233 -0.85 22.81 11.28
CA ALA A 233 -1.93 21.95 10.84
C ALA A 233 -3.14 22.80 10.42
N ALA A 234 -3.93 22.30 9.48
CA ALA A 234 -5.17 22.94 9.06
C ALA A 234 -6.29 21.93 8.98
N THR A 235 -7.53 22.42 9.15
CA THR A 235 -8.71 21.57 8.99
C THR A 235 -8.66 20.82 7.67
N VAL A 236 -9.12 19.56 7.67
CA VAL A 236 -9.10 18.72 6.46
C VAL A 236 -9.64 19.44 5.20
N PRO A 237 -10.78 20.18 5.26
CA PRO A 237 -11.25 20.98 4.12
C PRO A 237 -10.26 22.02 3.60
N ASN A 238 -9.56 22.72 4.49
CA ASN A 238 -8.60 23.75 4.12
C ASN A 238 -7.33 23.13 3.53
N PHE A 239 -6.83 22.06 4.14
CA PHE A 239 -5.69 21.30 3.63
C PHE A 239 -5.98 20.71 2.25
N MET A 240 -7.08 19.98 2.09
CA MET A 240 -7.45 19.35 0.83
C MET A 240 -7.74 20.41 -0.25
N GLY A 241 -8.37 21.53 0.12
CA GLY A 241 -8.57 22.65 -0.79
C GLY A 241 -7.24 23.25 -1.26
N ALA A 242 -6.34 23.57 -0.35
CA ALA A 242 -5.04 24.14 -0.69
C ALA A 242 -4.22 23.19 -1.58
N LEU A 243 -4.19 21.90 -1.26
CA LEU A 243 -3.39 20.90 -1.96
C LEU A 243 -4.00 20.48 -3.32
N LEU A 244 -5.31 20.18 -3.36
CA LEU A 244 -5.95 19.49 -4.48
C LEU A 244 -6.70 20.42 -5.46
N ASN A 245 -7.00 21.66 -5.09
CA ASN A 245 -7.70 22.58 -6.02
C ASN A 245 -6.98 22.76 -7.36
N PRO A 246 -5.63 22.92 -7.43
CA PRO A 246 -4.93 23.05 -8.71
C PRO A 246 -5.14 21.84 -9.65
N TRP A 247 -5.45 20.67 -9.08
CA TRP A 247 -5.56 19.39 -9.78
C TRP A 247 -6.98 19.05 -10.23
N SER A 248 -7.96 19.92 -9.95
CA SER A 248 -9.38 19.61 -10.15
C SER A 248 -9.73 19.23 -11.59
N GLU A 249 -9.06 19.82 -12.59
CA GLU A 249 -9.30 19.52 -14.01
C GLU A 249 -8.81 18.12 -14.40
N VAL A 250 -7.73 17.64 -13.78
CA VAL A 250 -7.25 16.26 -13.95
C VAL A 250 -8.29 15.28 -13.41
N PHE A 251 -8.77 15.51 -12.19
CA PHE A 251 -9.76 14.62 -11.55
C PHE A 251 -11.09 14.63 -12.30
N LYS A 252 -11.57 15.79 -12.77
CA LYS A 252 -12.81 15.92 -13.55
C LYS A 252 -12.80 15.11 -14.84
N ARG A 253 -11.63 14.93 -15.48
CA ARG A 253 -11.49 14.18 -16.73
C ARG A 253 -11.26 12.70 -16.52
N SER A 254 -10.83 12.29 -15.33
CA SER A 254 -10.68 10.88 -14.99
C SER A 254 -12.03 10.19 -14.82
N LYS A 255 -12.07 8.88 -15.07
CA LYS A 255 -13.22 8.03 -14.73
C LYS A 255 -13.15 7.54 -13.28
N ASP A 256 -11.94 7.29 -12.81
CA ASP A 256 -11.67 6.77 -11.47
C ASP A 256 -10.55 7.57 -10.82
N THR A 257 -10.81 8.15 -9.64
CA THR A 257 -9.81 8.84 -8.83
C THR A 257 -9.80 8.28 -7.42
N THR A 258 -8.83 7.42 -7.13
CA THR A 258 -8.62 6.87 -5.79
C THR A 258 -7.56 7.68 -5.06
N LEU A 259 -7.88 8.16 -3.87
CA LEU A 259 -6.93 8.79 -2.96
C LEU A 259 -6.52 7.83 -1.85
N ILE A 260 -5.23 7.73 -1.56
CA ILE A 260 -4.71 7.11 -0.35
C ILE A 260 -4.00 8.13 0.53
N PHE A 261 -4.40 8.20 1.79
CA PHE A 261 -3.78 9.05 2.79
C PHE A 261 -2.80 8.22 3.63
N LEU A 262 -1.51 8.27 3.26
CA LEU A 262 -0.40 7.62 3.94
C LEU A 262 0.07 8.44 5.14
N GLY A 263 -0.81 8.60 6.13
CA GLY A 263 -0.56 9.40 7.32
C GLY A 263 -1.08 8.76 8.61
N CYS A 264 -0.82 9.44 9.73
CA CYS A 264 -1.24 9.01 11.06
C CYS A 264 -2.77 8.93 11.17
N GLY A 265 -3.26 7.96 11.93
CA GLY A 265 -4.68 7.66 12.04
C GLY A 265 -5.52 8.63 12.84
N ALA A 266 -4.92 9.66 13.43
CA ALA A 266 -5.68 10.76 14.04
C ALA A 266 -6.68 11.36 13.03
N LEU A 267 -6.32 11.39 11.74
CA LEU A 267 -7.20 11.85 10.64
C LEU A 267 -8.59 11.21 10.65
N VAL A 268 -8.65 9.89 10.85
CA VAL A 268 -9.90 9.11 10.77
C VAL A 268 -10.48 8.74 12.13
N ASN A 269 -9.69 8.87 13.20
CA ASN A 269 -10.16 8.62 14.55
C ASN A 269 -10.79 9.88 15.19
N HIS A 270 -10.52 11.08 14.67
CA HIS A 270 -11.19 12.31 15.10
C HIS A 270 -12.45 12.56 14.26
N PRO A 271 -13.66 12.64 14.87
CA PRO A 271 -14.91 12.78 14.13
C PRO A 271 -14.97 14.00 13.19
N ARG A 272 -14.40 15.13 13.61
CA ARG A 272 -14.37 16.37 12.82
C ARG A 272 -13.51 16.20 11.56
N SER A 273 -12.29 15.67 11.70
CA SER A 273 -11.39 15.45 10.57
C SER A 273 -11.91 14.35 9.65
N PHE A 274 -12.49 13.28 10.20
CA PHE A 274 -13.16 12.24 9.42
C PHE A 274 -14.33 12.79 8.58
N GLY A 275 -15.20 13.60 9.19
CA GLY A 275 -16.29 14.28 8.47
C GLY A 275 -15.77 15.24 7.39
N GLY A 276 -14.70 15.97 7.68
CA GLY A 276 -14.02 16.83 6.70
C GLY A 276 -13.45 16.05 5.52
N LEU A 277 -12.86 14.87 5.77
CA LEU A 277 -12.32 13.98 4.74
C LEU A 277 -13.44 13.44 3.84
N SER A 278 -14.54 12.97 4.45
CA SER A 278 -15.76 12.53 3.76
C SER A 278 -16.30 13.62 2.83
N TRP A 279 -16.46 14.84 3.35
CA TRP A 279 -16.93 15.99 2.54
C TRP A 279 -15.98 16.32 1.37
N CYS A 280 -14.67 16.23 1.59
CA CYS A 280 -13.67 16.46 0.55
C CYS A 280 -13.74 15.43 -0.58
N ALA A 281 -14.17 14.18 -0.30
CA ALA A 281 -14.34 13.15 -1.32
C ALA A 281 -15.26 13.63 -2.44
N GLY A 282 -16.45 14.11 -2.07
CA GLY A 282 -17.41 14.70 -3.01
C GLY A 282 -16.89 15.96 -3.68
N LYS A 283 -16.34 16.90 -2.90
CA LYS A 283 -15.83 18.19 -3.43
C LYS A 283 -14.79 18.02 -4.55
N HIS A 284 -13.87 17.08 -4.39
CA HIS A 284 -12.77 16.85 -5.33
C HIS A 284 -13.05 15.74 -6.35
N LYS A 285 -14.30 15.24 -6.42
CA LYS A 285 -14.71 14.12 -7.29
C LYS A 285 -13.86 12.87 -7.12
N LEU A 286 -13.46 12.57 -5.88
CA LEU A 286 -12.73 11.34 -5.57
C LEU A 286 -13.75 10.19 -5.58
N THR A 287 -13.45 9.12 -6.32
CA THR A 287 -14.30 7.93 -6.33
C THR A 287 -14.11 7.12 -5.06
N SER A 288 -12.88 7.08 -4.54
CA SER A 288 -12.55 6.35 -3.33
C SER A 288 -11.47 7.06 -2.50
N ILE A 289 -11.53 6.87 -1.17
CA ILE A 289 -10.48 7.28 -0.23
C ILE A 289 -10.09 6.08 0.62
N ILE A 290 -8.79 5.84 0.76
CA ILE A 290 -8.19 4.84 1.66
C ILE A 290 -7.40 5.59 2.73
N ALA A 291 -7.65 5.27 4.00
CA ALA A 291 -6.92 5.85 5.13
C ALA A 291 -6.69 4.81 6.24
N PHE A 292 -5.76 5.08 7.15
CA PHE A 292 -5.30 4.13 8.17
C PHE A 292 -5.62 4.64 9.57
N THR A 293 -5.89 3.74 10.51
CA THR A 293 -6.28 4.13 11.89
C THR A 293 -5.13 4.12 12.89
N ALA A 294 -3.95 3.61 12.52
CA ALA A 294 -2.80 3.55 13.42
C ALA A 294 -2.23 4.94 13.77
N LYS A 295 -2.07 5.20 15.07
CA LYS A 295 -1.58 6.49 15.61
C LYS A 295 -0.21 6.89 15.03
N HIS A 296 0.71 5.94 14.91
CA HIS A 296 2.04 6.14 14.35
C HIS A 296 2.19 5.30 13.09
N PHE A 297 1.27 5.49 12.15
CA PHE A 297 1.28 4.77 10.89
C PHE A 297 2.58 5.04 10.15
N HIS A 298 3.26 3.98 9.73
CA HIS A 298 4.49 4.08 8.96
C HIS A 298 4.18 3.71 7.50
N PRO A 299 4.29 4.65 6.54
CA PRO A 299 3.87 4.43 5.15
C PRO A 299 4.45 3.18 4.50
N PHE A 300 5.68 2.80 4.85
CA PHE A 300 6.32 1.59 4.32
C PHE A 300 5.56 0.30 4.64
N THR A 301 4.78 0.26 5.73
CA THR A 301 3.94 -0.91 6.06
C THR A 301 2.84 -1.16 5.03
N ALA A 302 2.46 -0.15 4.24
CA ALA A 302 1.49 -0.28 3.16
C ALA A 302 2.09 -0.72 1.82
N CYS A 303 3.40 -1.01 1.71
CA CYS A 303 4.02 -1.46 0.46
C CYS A 303 3.27 -2.66 -0.16
N HIS A 304 3.11 -3.75 0.60
CA HIS A 304 2.41 -4.95 0.11
C HIS A 304 0.95 -4.69 -0.21
N PHE A 305 0.26 -3.92 0.63
CA PHE A 305 -1.12 -3.49 0.38
C PHE A 305 -1.24 -2.76 -0.96
N LEU A 306 -0.36 -1.81 -1.23
CA LEU A 306 -0.39 -1.01 -2.43
C LEU A 306 0.03 -1.76 -3.69
N THR A 307 0.98 -2.69 -3.60
CA THR A 307 1.32 -3.56 -4.74
C THR A 307 0.17 -4.51 -5.08
N THR A 308 -0.52 -5.08 -4.07
CA THR A 308 -1.70 -5.92 -4.33
C THR A 308 -2.89 -5.09 -4.85
N TYR A 309 -3.06 -3.85 -4.37
CA TYR A 309 -3.99 -2.90 -4.98
C TYR A 309 -3.67 -2.66 -6.46
N ALA A 310 -2.41 -2.38 -6.78
CA ALA A 310 -1.98 -2.12 -8.15
C ALA A 310 -2.27 -3.32 -9.05
N GLN A 311 -1.98 -4.53 -8.57
CA GLN A 311 -2.33 -5.76 -9.29
C GLN A 311 -3.84 -5.89 -9.50
N LEU A 312 -4.63 -5.97 -8.42
CA LEU A 312 -6.04 -6.35 -8.54
C LEU A 312 -6.90 -5.25 -9.16
N VAL A 313 -6.61 -3.99 -8.85
CA VAL A 313 -7.46 -2.86 -9.27
C VAL A 313 -6.95 -2.25 -10.58
N LEU A 314 -5.67 -1.93 -10.66
CA LEU A 314 -5.14 -1.21 -11.82
C LEU A 314 -4.87 -2.14 -13.01
N ILE A 315 -4.34 -3.34 -12.77
CA ILE A 315 -4.03 -4.31 -13.83
C ILE A 315 -5.21 -5.24 -14.10
N GLU A 316 -5.77 -5.89 -13.09
CA GLU A 316 -6.84 -6.88 -13.30
C GLU A 316 -8.24 -6.27 -13.44
N GLY A 317 -8.38 -4.96 -13.18
CA GLY A 317 -9.61 -4.19 -13.42
C GLY A 317 -10.76 -4.49 -12.45
N PHE A 318 -10.50 -5.14 -11.30
CA PHE A 318 -11.53 -5.31 -10.28
C PHE A 318 -11.94 -3.96 -9.72
N THR A 319 -13.22 -3.81 -9.39
CA THR A 319 -13.63 -2.63 -8.61
C THR A 319 -12.93 -2.67 -7.25
N LEU A 320 -12.58 -1.50 -6.71
CA LEU A 320 -11.86 -1.43 -5.44
C LEU A 320 -12.61 -2.17 -4.32
N ARG A 321 -13.94 -2.05 -4.27
CA ARG A 321 -14.79 -2.73 -3.28
C ARG A 321 -14.71 -4.26 -3.39
N GLU A 322 -14.73 -4.81 -4.60
CA GLU A 322 -14.62 -6.26 -4.81
C GLU A 322 -13.22 -6.78 -4.47
N ALA A 323 -12.18 -6.03 -4.82
CA ALA A 323 -10.79 -6.41 -4.57
C ALA A 323 -10.39 -6.27 -3.09
N PHE A 324 -11.00 -5.33 -2.36
CA PHE A 324 -10.53 -4.90 -1.03
C PHE A 324 -10.30 -6.04 -0.03
N PRO A 325 -11.22 -7.01 0.15
CA PRO A 325 -10.98 -8.14 1.04
C PRO A 325 -9.72 -8.93 0.69
N SER A 326 -9.45 -9.12 -0.60
CA SER A 326 -8.26 -9.85 -1.08
C SER A 326 -6.99 -9.02 -0.92
N ILE A 327 -7.06 -7.70 -1.14
CA ILE A 327 -5.94 -6.78 -0.89
C ILE A 327 -5.54 -6.86 0.59
N LEU A 328 -6.52 -6.79 1.50
CA LEU A 328 -6.26 -6.83 2.94
C LEU A 328 -5.65 -8.18 3.38
N ASP A 329 -6.21 -9.29 2.90
CA ASP A 329 -5.76 -10.65 3.22
C ASP A 329 -4.28 -10.87 2.84
N GLN A 330 -3.87 -10.41 1.64
CA GLN A 330 -2.52 -10.58 1.13
C GLN A 330 -1.49 -9.59 1.72
N SER A 331 -1.95 -8.44 2.22
CA SER A 331 -1.06 -7.35 2.62
C SER A 331 -0.33 -7.56 3.94
N GLY A 332 -0.85 -8.43 4.83
CA GLY A 332 -0.39 -8.52 6.22
C GLY A 332 -0.63 -7.27 7.07
N LEU A 333 -1.24 -6.23 6.50
CA LEU A 333 -1.38 -4.91 7.12
C LEU A 333 -2.29 -4.91 8.35
N GLY A 334 -3.24 -5.85 8.38
CA GLY A 334 -4.26 -5.95 9.42
C GLY A 334 -3.71 -6.05 10.85
N MET A 335 -2.52 -6.62 11.03
CA MET A 335 -1.88 -6.68 12.35
C MET A 335 -1.45 -5.29 12.86
N HIS A 336 -1.13 -4.37 11.95
CA HIS A 336 -0.54 -3.06 12.26
C HIS A 336 -1.58 -1.95 12.33
N THR A 337 -2.56 -1.97 11.42
CA THR A 337 -3.56 -0.91 11.32
C THR A 337 -4.88 -1.48 10.84
N GLU A 338 -5.96 -0.81 11.20
CA GLU A 338 -7.22 -0.97 10.48
C GLU A 338 -7.20 -0.03 9.28
N VAL A 339 -8.02 -0.34 8.28
CA VAL A 339 -8.10 0.43 7.05
C VAL A 339 -9.52 0.93 6.88
N VAL A 340 -9.66 2.23 6.63
CA VAL A 340 -10.92 2.88 6.28
C VAL A 340 -10.97 3.02 4.77
N LEU A 341 -12.04 2.51 4.17
CA LEU A 341 -12.37 2.72 2.77
C LEU A 341 -13.64 3.58 2.70
N MET A 342 -13.55 4.73 2.04
CA MET A 342 -14.69 5.55 1.65
C MET A 342 -14.89 5.37 0.15
N THR A 343 -16.12 5.11 -0.30
CA THR A 343 -16.44 5.01 -1.74
C THR A 343 -17.68 5.84 -2.05
N MET A 344 -17.60 6.60 -3.14
CA MET A 344 -18.76 7.30 -3.68
C MET A 344 -19.62 6.33 -4.50
N SER A 345 -20.94 6.43 -4.34
CA SER A 345 -21.88 5.66 -5.16
C SER A 345 -21.86 6.20 -6.60
N VAL A 346 -21.86 5.29 -7.58
CA VAL A 346 -21.92 5.67 -9.00
C VAL A 346 -23.21 6.45 -9.26
N GLY A 347 -23.09 7.67 -9.81
CA GLY A 347 -24.23 8.52 -10.13
C GLY A 347 -24.84 9.27 -8.94
N SER A 348 -24.22 9.22 -7.76
CA SER A 348 -24.68 10.01 -6.63
C SER A 348 -24.57 11.52 -6.94
N SER A 349 -25.62 12.28 -6.65
CA SER A 349 -25.58 13.74 -6.77
C SER A 349 -24.52 14.30 -5.81
N TRP A 350 -23.97 15.46 -6.20
CA TRP A 350 -23.11 16.25 -5.32
C TRP A 350 -23.78 16.45 -3.97
N GLY A 351 -23.14 15.99 -2.90
CA GLY A 351 -23.66 16.06 -1.53
C GLY A 351 -24.22 14.75 -0.97
N SER A 352 -24.21 13.66 -1.74
CA SER A 352 -24.45 12.33 -1.16
C SER A 352 -23.27 11.92 -0.28
N ASP A 353 -23.57 11.41 0.92
CA ASP A 353 -22.53 10.92 1.83
C ASP A 353 -21.84 9.66 1.24
N PRO A 354 -20.50 9.59 1.26
CA PRO A 354 -19.79 8.38 0.85
C PRO A 354 -20.13 7.20 1.76
N GLU A 355 -20.20 6.00 1.17
CA GLU A 355 -20.23 4.78 1.95
C GLU A 355 -18.86 4.57 2.59
N CYS A 356 -18.82 4.54 3.93
CA CYS A 356 -17.60 4.37 4.70
C CYS A 356 -17.57 3.00 5.36
N THR A 357 -16.57 2.18 5.03
CA THR A 357 -16.35 0.86 5.65
C THR A 357 -15.00 0.84 6.37
N ARG A 358 -15.02 0.45 7.65
CA ARG A 358 -13.81 0.20 8.45
C ARG A 358 -13.51 -1.29 8.46
N TYR A 359 -12.31 -1.64 8.00
CA TYR A 359 -11.82 -3.01 7.96
C TYR A 359 -10.83 -3.24 9.09
N SER A 360 -11.25 -4.06 10.05
CA SER A 360 -10.44 -4.43 11.21
C SER A 360 -10.02 -5.89 11.12
N TYR A 361 -8.75 -6.17 11.35
CA TYR A 361 -8.25 -7.54 11.41
C TYR A 361 -8.68 -8.19 12.73
N ALA A 362 -9.46 -9.26 12.61
CA ALA A 362 -9.88 -10.05 13.75
C ALA A 362 -8.99 -11.29 13.91
N HIS A 363 -8.42 -11.47 15.10
CA HIS A 363 -7.69 -12.68 15.46
C HIS A 363 -8.17 -13.21 16.80
N ALA A 364 -8.39 -14.52 16.92
CA ALA A 364 -9.02 -15.10 18.10
C ALA A 364 -8.29 -14.77 19.41
N THR A 365 -6.96 -14.67 19.39
CA THR A 365 -6.16 -14.49 20.62
C THR A 365 -5.38 -13.19 20.70
N ALA A 366 -5.30 -12.42 19.60
CA ALA A 366 -4.47 -11.20 19.56
C ALA A 366 -5.32 -9.94 19.40
N ARG A 367 -6.33 -10.02 18.52
CA ARG A 367 -7.26 -8.92 18.20
C ARG A 367 -8.69 -9.44 18.08
N PRO A 368 -9.27 -10.01 19.15
CA PRO A 368 -10.64 -10.51 19.12
C PRO A 368 -11.59 -9.41 18.62
N TRP A 369 -12.30 -9.68 17.53
CA TRP A 369 -13.21 -8.72 16.89
C TRP A 369 -12.55 -7.38 16.50
N GLY A 370 -11.24 -7.38 16.22
CA GLY A 370 -10.48 -6.17 15.89
C GLY A 370 -9.92 -5.41 17.10
N CYS A 371 -10.43 -5.69 18.31
CA CYS A 371 -10.01 -5.05 19.54
C CYS A 371 -8.62 -5.54 19.96
N PRO A 372 -7.57 -4.69 19.98
CA PRO A 372 -6.24 -5.12 20.40
C PRO A 372 -6.24 -5.48 21.89
N LEU A 373 -5.72 -6.66 22.23
CA LEU A 373 -5.44 -6.97 23.63
C LEU A 373 -4.28 -6.12 24.15
N PRO A 374 -4.31 -5.66 25.41
CA PRO A 374 -3.18 -4.95 25.99
C PRO A 374 -1.91 -5.83 25.97
N MET A 375 -0.76 -5.24 25.64
CA MET A 375 0.51 -6.00 25.66
C MET A 375 0.90 -6.48 27.06
N GLN A 376 0.43 -5.79 28.09
CA GLN A 376 0.68 -6.11 29.49
C GLN A 376 -0.62 -6.13 30.27
N CYS A 377 -0.70 -6.99 31.28
CA CYS A 377 -1.82 -6.99 32.22
C CYS A 377 -1.81 -5.70 33.05
N ALA A 378 -2.92 -4.96 33.07
CA ALA A 378 -3.04 -3.71 33.83
C ALA A 378 -2.90 -3.90 35.36
N GLN A 379 -3.13 -5.13 35.85
CA GLN A 379 -3.06 -5.43 37.28
C GLN A 379 -1.67 -5.87 37.74
N CYS A 380 -0.94 -6.67 36.95
CA CYS A 380 0.36 -7.22 37.36
C CYS A 380 1.55 -6.77 36.50
N GLY A 381 1.31 -5.99 35.43
CA GLY A 381 2.34 -5.52 34.49
C GLY A 381 2.97 -6.62 33.62
N CYS A 382 2.62 -7.89 33.84
CA CYS A 382 3.29 -9.01 33.19
C CYS A 382 2.96 -9.06 31.68
N PRO A 383 3.96 -9.10 30.79
CA PRO A 383 3.76 -9.38 29.37
C PRO A 383 3.42 -10.86 29.21
N THR A 384 2.14 -11.21 29.37
CA THR A 384 1.70 -12.61 29.35
C THR A 384 0.62 -12.87 28.33
N LYS A 385 0.61 -14.11 27.83
CA LYS A 385 -0.39 -14.63 26.89
C LYS A 385 -1.76 -14.55 27.55
N TRP A 386 -2.69 -13.82 26.95
CA TRP A 386 -4.08 -13.79 27.40
C TRP A 386 -4.74 -15.16 27.17
N LYS A 387 -5.38 -15.72 28.19
CA LYS A 387 -6.19 -16.95 28.05
C LYS A 387 -7.64 -16.55 27.80
N ARG A 388 -8.20 -16.95 26.66
CA ARG A 388 -9.63 -16.79 26.39
C ARG A 388 -10.44 -17.67 27.35
N ILE A 389 -11.42 -17.09 28.03
CA ILE A 389 -12.26 -17.79 29.03
C ILE A 389 -13.75 -17.86 28.63
N LYS A 390 -14.24 -16.91 27.85
CA LYS A 390 -15.59 -16.94 27.26
C LYS A 390 -15.51 -16.40 25.84
N ALA A 391 -16.18 -17.07 24.90
CA ALA A 391 -16.48 -16.54 23.58
C ALA A 391 -17.97 -16.65 23.38
N ASP A 392 -18.63 -15.51 23.21
CA ASP A 392 -20.05 -15.46 22.94
C ASP A 392 -20.23 -15.01 21.49
N VAL A 393 -20.54 -15.98 20.62
CA VAL A 393 -20.64 -15.73 19.19
C VAL A 393 -21.89 -14.92 18.86
N SER A 394 -22.99 -15.11 19.61
CA SER A 394 -24.24 -14.36 19.39
C SER A 394 -24.10 -12.91 19.83
N GLU A 395 -23.38 -12.64 20.92
CA GLU A 395 -23.09 -11.28 21.39
C GLU A 395 -21.87 -10.64 20.71
N MET A 396 -21.18 -11.38 19.82
CA MET A 396 -19.91 -10.99 19.23
C MET A 396 -18.92 -10.46 20.28
N SER A 397 -18.84 -11.13 21.43
CA SER A 397 -18.04 -10.72 22.58
C SER A 397 -17.02 -11.79 22.94
N ALA A 398 -15.90 -11.37 23.53
CA ALA A 398 -14.89 -12.28 24.02
C ALA A 398 -14.27 -11.75 25.31
N THR A 399 -14.09 -12.65 26.28
CA THR A 399 -13.44 -12.34 27.56
C THR A 399 -12.16 -13.14 27.69
N PHE A 400 -11.12 -12.45 28.14
CA PHE A 400 -9.78 -12.94 28.34
C PHE A 400 -9.38 -12.77 29.79
N ARG A 401 -8.53 -13.66 30.28
CA ARG A 401 -7.93 -13.62 31.62
C ARG A 401 -6.42 -13.61 31.49
N CYS A 402 -5.76 -12.83 32.35
CA CYS A 402 -4.30 -12.90 32.50
C CYS A 402 -3.89 -14.33 32.88
N SER A 403 -2.94 -14.93 32.15
CA SER A 403 -2.45 -16.28 32.42
C SER A 403 -1.36 -16.35 33.48
N PHE A 404 -0.85 -15.19 33.93
CA PHE A 404 0.17 -15.15 34.96
C PHE A 404 -0.38 -15.68 36.30
N ARG A 405 0.24 -16.73 36.84
CA ARG A 405 -0.21 -17.38 38.09
C ARG A 405 -0.17 -16.46 39.31
N GLY A 406 0.66 -15.41 39.28
CA GLY A 406 0.75 -14.40 40.32
C GLY A 406 -0.22 -13.22 40.15
N CYS A 407 -1.00 -13.16 39.06
CA CYS A 407 -1.94 -12.06 38.85
C CYS A 407 -3.04 -12.10 39.92
N GLY A 408 -3.20 -11.00 40.67
CA GLY A 408 -4.17 -10.90 41.75
C GLY A 408 -3.69 -11.42 43.10
N LYS A 409 -2.48 -11.98 43.18
CA LYS A 409 -1.84 -12.25 44.48
C LYS A 409 -1.20 -10.95 44.97
N GLY A 410 -1.61 -10.48 46.14
CA GLY A 410 -0.94 -9.38 46.83
C GLY A 410 0.52 -9.73 47.11
N VAL A 411 1.37 -8.72 47.32
CA VAL A 411 2.82 -8.87 47.51
C VAL A 411 3.17 -9.86 48.64
N ASN A 412 2.29 -9.98 49.65
CA ASN A 412 2.47 -10.85 50.82
C ASN A 412 1.59 -12.11 50.79
N GLY A 413 0.89 -12.40 49.70
CA GLY A 413 -0.01 -13.56 49.59
C GLY A 413 -1.27 -13.51 50.46
N SER A 414 -1.44 -12.49 51.30
CA SER A 414 -2.58 -12.32 52.21
C SER A 414 -3.87 -11.86 51.52
N GLU A 415 -3.75 -11.19 50.37
CA GLU A 415 -4.88 -10.76 49.55
C GLU A 415 -4.88 -11.52 48.22
N SER A 416 -6.00 -12.17 47.92
CA SER A 416 -6.22 -12.90 46.67
C SER A 416 -7.37 -12.26 45.91
N TYR A 417 -7.04 -11.40 44.95
CA TYR A 417 -7.98 -10.93 43.94
C TYR A 417 -8.07 -11.95 42.80
N PRO A 418 -9.22 -12.04 42.10
CA PRO A 418 -9.28 -12.77 40.85
C PRO A 418 -8.26 -12.19 39.86
N ALA A 419 -7.71 -13.05 39.00
CA ALA A 419 -6.81 -12.61 37.94
C ALA A 419 -7.55 -11.64 36.99
N TYR A 420 -6.85 -10.60 36.56
CA TYR A 420 -7.40 -9.56 35.69
C TYR A 420 -8.08 -10.15 34.46
N THR A 421 -9.27 -9.64 34.16
CA THR A 421 -10.02 -9.98 32.96
C THR A 421 -10.16 -8.77 32.04
N TYR A 422 -10.04 -9.02 30.74
CA TYR A 422 -10.28 -8.04 29.68
C TYR A 422 -11.42 -8.55 28.80
N SER A 423 -12.42 -7.71 28.56
CA SER A 423 -13.53 -8.04 27.66
C SER A 423 -13.54 -7.07 26.49
N CYS A 424 -13.87 -7.60 25.31
CA CYS A 424 -14.08 -6.83 24.10
C CYS A 424 -15.37 -7.29 23.41
N THR A 425 -16.07 -6.35 22.80
CA THR A 425 -17.26 -6.61 22.01
C THR A 425 -17.03 -6.03 20.62
N ALA A 426 -17.47 -6.74 19.58
CA ALA A 426 -17.41 -6.23 18.23
C ALA A 426 -18.16 -4.88 18.14
N PRO A 427 -17.64 -3.90 17.39
CA PRO A 427 -18.37 -2.68 17.10
C PRO A 427 -19.75 -2.99 16.51
N LYS A 428 -20.77 -2.19 16.86
CA LYS A 428 -22.13 -2.36 16.35
C LYS A 428 -22.13 -2.35 14.82
N GLY A 429 -22.82 -3.31 14.21
CA GLY A 429 -22.92 -3.45 12.74
C GLY A 429 -21.74 -4.17 12.08
N SER A 430 -20.77 -4.66 12.87
CA SER A 430 -19.66 -5.47 12.34
C SER A 430 -20.18 -6.73 11.64
N LYS A 431 -19.54 -7.08 10.53
CA LYS A 431 -19.77 -8.33 9.80
C LYS A 431 -18.43 -9.01 9.57
N LEU A 432 -18.36 -10.31 9.81
CA LEU A 432 -17.16 -11.09 9.44
C LEU A 432 -17.14 -11.24 7.92
N LEU A 433 -16.02 -10.83 7.32
CA LEU A 433 -15.74 -11.19 5.94
C LEU A 433 -15.50 -12.70 5.92
N GLN A 434 -16.33 -13.44 5.18
CA GLN A 434 -16.09 -14.85 4.99
C GLN A 434 -14.79 -15.01 4.21
N GLY A 435 -13.76 -15.58 4.86
CA GLY A 435 -12.54 -15.95 4.15
C GLY A 435 -12.90 -16.92 3.02
N LYS A 436 -12.24 -16.78 1.88
CA LYS A 436 -12.27 -17.84 0.86
C LYS A 436 -11.68 -19.08 1.53
N LYS A 437 -12.51 -20.11 1.73
CA LYS A 437 -12.07 -21.41 2.23
C LYS A 437 -11.13 -22.08 1.24
#